data_AF-C8X4L3-F1
#
_entry.id   AF-C8X4L3-F1
#
_cell.length_a   1.000
_cell.length_b   1.000
_cell.length_c   1.000
_cell.angle_alpha   90.00
_cell.angle_beta   90.00
_cell.angle_gamma   90.00
#
_symmetry.space_group_name_H-M   'P 1'
#
loop_
_entity.id
_entity.type
_entity.pdbx_description
1 polymer ?
#
loop_
_entity_poly.entity_id
_entity_poly.type
_entity_poly.pdbx_seq_one_letter_code
_entity_poly.pdbx_strand_id
1 'polypeptide(L)'
;MVASRLRSLVHWLKNRRRLKRETSPDAFRRATEEMLELIGMARGVWPGDSQFQTRLQRIEREMHQLQELTAQRRFRHLSLQKRLELRDSLQRSRQMLMHSLETVPPPTDRVQ
;
A
#
# COMPACT_ATOMS: atom_id res chain seq x y z
N MET A 1 39.37 18.78 3.93
CA MET A 1 38.69 17.75 3.10
C MET A 1 37.97 16.63 3.89
N VAL A 2 37.77 16.73 5.22
CA VAL A 2 37.12 15.67 6.03
C VAL A 2 35.60 15.88 6.21
N ALA A 3 35.15 17.14 6.19
CA ALA A 3 33.75 17.50 6.45
C ALA A 3 32.74 17.02 5.38
N SER A 4 33.16 16.79 4.13
CA SER A 4 32.25 16.32 3.05
C SER A 4 31.93 14.83 3.16
N ARG A 5 32.85 14.01 3.66
CA ARG A 5 32.65 12.57 3.87
C ARG A 5 31.75 12.26 5.06
N LEU A 6 31.78 13.10 6.12
CA LEU A 6 30.85 12.97 7.24
C LEU A 6 29.40 13.35 6.85
N ARG A 7 29.20 14.40 6.03
CA ARG A 7 27.86 14.79 5.59
C ARG A 7 27.18 13.71 4.75
N SER A 8 27.90 13.06 3.85
CA SER A 8 27.35 11.97 3.03
C SER A 8 26.98 10.75 3.87
N LEU A 9 27.78 10.40 4.88
CA LEU A 9 27.46 9.34 5.83
C LEU A 9 26.22 9.65 6.68
N VAL A 10 26.10 10.89 7.17
CA VAL A 10 24.91 11.35 7.92
C VAL A 10 23.67 11.34 7.04
N HIS A 11 23.77 11.79 5.78
CA HIS A 11 22.66 11.73 4.82
C HIS A 11 22.24 10.29 4.52
N TRP A 12 23.21 9.40 4.32
CA TRP A 12 22.94 7.98 4.07
C TRP A 12 22.29 7.29 5.28
N LEU A 13 22.77 7.59 6.50
CA LEU A 13 22.17 7.12 7.76
C LEU A 13 20.75 7.67 7.95
N LYS A 14 20.51 8.94 7.65
CA LYS A 14 19.18 9.58 7.73
C LYS A 14 18.22 8.98 6.72
N ASN A 15 18.66 8.72 5.49
CA ASN A 15 17.88 8.02 4.47
C ASN A 15 17.57 6.57 4.90
N ARG A 16 18.54 5.85 5.46
CA ARG A 16 18.32 4.49 6.00
C ARG A 16 17.32 4.48 7.15
N ARG A 17 17.38 5.44 8.06
CA ARG A 17 16.43 5.57 9.18
C ARG A 17 15.03 5.89 8.67
N ARG A 18 14.91 6.78 7.69
CA ARG A 18 13.65 7.11 7.03
C ARG A 18 13.04 5.90 6.32
N LEU A 19 13.82 5.19 5.50
CA LEU A 19 13.40 3.96 4.84
C LEU A 19 12.94 2.90 5.85
N LYS A 20 13.67 2.71 6.95
CA LYS A 20 13.28 1.76 8.01
C LYS A 20 11.96 2.14 8.69
N ARG A 21 11.68 3.43 8.85
CA ARG A 21 10.40 3.92 9.38
C ARG A 21 9.26 3.65 8.40
N GLU A 22 9.47 3.97 7.12
CA GLU A 22 8.50 3.76 6.05
C GLU A 22 8.28 2.28 5.70
N THR A 23 9.19 1.39 6.11
CA THR A 23 9.09 -0.08 5.96
C THR A 23 8.89 -0.80 7.29
N SER A 24 8.49 -0.06 8.33
CA SER A 24 8.19 -0.65 9.63
C SER A 24 6.89 -1.45 9.60
N PRO A 25 6.72 -2.47 10.46
CA PRO A 25 5.47 -3.23 10.53
C PRO A 25 4.25 -2.32 10.71
N ASP A 26 4.37 -1.28 11.55
CA ASP A 26 3.29 -0.34 11.81
C ASP A 26 2.96 0.52 10.58
N ALA A 27 3.96 0.91 9.79
CA ALA A 27 3.72 1.62 8.53
C ALA A 27 2.94 0.75 7.53
N PHE A 28 3.26 -0.54 7.45
CA PHE A 28 2.51 -1.48 6.62
C PHE A 28 1.07 -1.69 7.12
N ARG A 29 0.86 -1.79 8.44
CA ARG A 29 -0.49 -1.92 9.01
C ARG A 29 -1.36 -0.72 8.66
N ARG A 30 -0.87 0.49 8.90
CA ARG A 30 -1.62 1.71 8.52
C ARG A 30 -1.93 1.74 7.03
N ALA A 31 -0.95 1.43 6.18
CA ALA A 31 -1.15 1.47 4.74
C ALA A 31 -2.12 0.40 4.22
N THR A 32 -2.17 -0.77 4.88
CA THR A 32 -3.14 -1.83 4.57
C THR A 32 -4.54 -1.48 5.09
N GLU A 33 -4.66 -0.86 6.27
CA GLU A 33 -5.92 -0.31 6.80
C GLU A 33 -6.52 0.74 5.87
N GLU A 34 -5.72 1.74 5.44
CA GLU A 34 -6.14 2.75 4.47
C GLU A 34 -6.70 2.13 3.17
N MET A 35 -6.08 1.06 2.68
CA MET A 35 -6.58 0.38 1.48
C MET A 35 -7.86 -0.40 1.70
N LEU A 36 -8.02 -1.05 2.86
CA LEU A 36 -9.28 -1.74 3.19
C LEU A 36 -10.44 -0.74 3.28
N GLU A 37 -10.20 0.45 3.82
CA GLU A 37 -11.17 1.55 3.80
C GLU A 37 -11.53 1.97 2.37
N LEU A 38 -10.54 2.19 1.50
CA LEU A 38 -10.77 2.53 0.09
C LEU A 38 -11.55 1.44 -0.65
N ILE A 39 -11.26 0.16 -0.40
CA ILE A 39 -12.00 -0.96 -0.97
C ILE A 39 -13.45 -0.94 -0.47
N GLY A 40 -13.67 -0.69 0.82
CA GLY A 40 -15.01 -0.55 1.39
C GLY A 40 -15.83 0.54 0.70
N MET A 41 -15.23 1.71 0.49
CA MET A 41 -15.87 2.80 -0.26
C MET A 41 -16.14 2.41 -1.71
N ALA A 42 -15.16 1.82 -2.40
CA ALA A 42 -15.28 1.39 -3.79
C ALA A 42 -16.43 0.37 -3.99
N ARG A 43 -16.62 -0.55 -3.04
CA ARG A 43 -17.71 -1.52 -3.06
C ARG A 43 -19.08 -0.85 -3.00
N GLY A 44 -19.23 0.18 -2.16
CA GLY A 44 -20.49 0.91 -1.99
C GLY A 44 -20.87 1.76 -3.20
N VAL A 45 -19.88 2.31 -3.91
CA VAL A 45 -20.11 3.14 -5.10
C VAL A 45 -20.56 2.29 -6.30
N TRP A 46 -20.08 1.06 -6.43
CA TRP A 46 -20.28 0.27 -7.65
C TRP A 46 -20.59 -1.22 -7.41
N PRO A 47 -21.81 -1.56 -6.94
CA PRO A 47 -22.19 -2.93 -6.64
C PRO A 47 -22.45 -3.81 -7.89
N GLY A 48 -22.65 -3.20 -9.07
CA GLY A 48 -23.17 -3.90 -10.27
C GLY A 48 -22.13 -4.61 -11.15
N ASP A 49 -20.83 -4.30 -11.02
CA ASP A 49 -19.78 -4.93 -11.84
C ASP A 49 -19.11 -6.09 -11.08
N SER A 50 -19.47 -7.32 -11.47
CA SER A 50 -18.93 -8.54 -10.88
C SER A 50 -17.43 -8.71 -11.08
N GLN A 51 -16.87 -8.21 -12.19
CA GLN A 51 -15.44 -8.26 -12.46
C GLN A 51 -14.68 -7.30 -11.55
N PHE A 52 -15.20 -6.09 -11.38
CA PHE A 52 -14.66 -5.10 -10.44
C PHE A 52 -14.72 -5.62 -8.99
N GLN A 53 -15.87 -6.16 -8.57
CA GLN A 53 -16.03 -6.76 -7.24
C GLN A 53 -15.07 -7.93 -6.99
N THR A 54 -14.81 -8.77 -8.00
CA THR A 54 -13.83 -9.86 -7.92
C THR A 54 -12.41 -9.33 -7.74
N ARG A 55 -12.04 -8.23 -8.44
CA ARG A 55 -10.74 -7.57 -8.26
C ARG A 55 -10.62 -6.99 -6.85
N LEU A 56 -11.65 -6.31 -6.34
CA LEU A 56 -11.68 -5.78 -4.98
C LEU A 56 -11.49 -6.88 -3.93
N GLN A 57 -12.21 -8.00 -4.06
CA GLN A 57 -12.04 -9.17 -3.18
C GLN A 57 -10.62 -9.71 -3.18
N ARG A 58 -9.95 -9.75 -4.35
CA ARG A 58 -8.57 -10.20 -4.43
C ARG A 58 -7.63 -9.27 -3.68
N ILE A 59 -7.73 -7.96 -3.91
CA ILE A 59 -6.88 -6.95 -3.25
C ILE A 59 -7.13 -6.98 -1.74
N GLU A 60 -8.38 -7.09 -1.30
CA GLU A 60 -8.76 -7.21 0.12
C GLU A 60 -8.09 -8.41 0.80
N ARG A 61 -8.13 -9.59 0.16
CA ARG A 61 -7.42 -10.78 0.67
C ARG A 61 -5.92 -10.55 0.76
N GLU A 62 -5.31 -9.95 -0.25
CA GLU A 62 -3.88 -9.62 -0.25
C GLU A 62 -3.53 -8.65 0.91
N MET A 63 -4.42 -7.70 1.23
CA MET A 63 -4.24 -6.78 2.37
C MET A 63 -4.33 -7.46 3.72
N HIS A 64 -5.30 -8.34 3.91
CA HIS A 64 -5.39 -9.14 5.14
C HIS A 64 -4.18 -10.05 5.32
N GLN A 65 -3.70 -10.70 4.26
CA GLN A 65 -2.48 -11.50 4.30
C GLN A 65 -1.26 -10.66 4.68
N LEU A 66 -1.15 -9.43 4.15
CA LEU A 66 -0.05 -8.53 4.50
C LEU A 66 -0.15 -8.03 5.94
N GLN A 67 -1.34 -7.72 6.44
CA GLN A 67 -1.56 -7.41 7.85
C GLN A 67 -1.12 -8.56 8.76
N GLU A 68 -1.57 -9.77 8.47
CA GLU A 68 -1.21 -10.96 9.23
C GLU A 68 0.31 -11.19 9.21
N LEU A 69 0.93 -11.04 8.04
CA LEU A 69 2.37 -11.15 7.91
C LEU A 69 3.09 -10.12 8.80
N THR A 70 2.65 -8.86 8.80
CA THR A 70 3.24 -7.78 9.63
C THR A 70 2.96 -7.94 11.13
N ALA A 71 1.98 -8.77 11.50
CA ALA A 71 1.72 -9.17 12.88
C ALA A 71 2.77 -10.14 13.43
N GLN A 72 3.39 -10.92 12.55
CA GLN A 72 4.28 -12.00 12.94
C GLN A 72 5.71 -11.50 13.20
N ARG A 73 6.38 -12.07 14.20
CA ARG A 73 7.80 -11.78 14.50
C ARG A 73 8.72 -12.02 13.29
N ARG A 74 8.38 -12.97 12.40
CA ARG A 74 9.17 -13.26 11.18
C ARG A 74 9.28 -12.07 10.24
N PHE A 75 8.28 -11.17 10.21
CA PHE A 75 8.33 -9.98 9.37
C PHE A 75 9.45 -9.03 9.78
N ARG A 76 9.74 -8.92 11.09
CA ARG A 76 10.85 -8.09 11.60
C ARG A 76 12.22 -8.60 11.13
N HIS A 77 12.30 -9.89 10.78
CA HIS A 77 13.51 -10.55 10.27
C HIS A 77 13.64 -10.43 8.74
N LEU A 78 12.62 -9.92 8.04
CA LEU A 78 12.74 -9.68 6.60
C LEU A 78 13.87 -8.69 6.31
N SER A 79 14.62 -8.99 5.25
CA SER A 79 15.61 -8.06 4.74
C SER A 79 14.93 -6.72 4.38
N LEU A 80 15.71 -5.64 4.44
CA LEU A 80 15.19 -4.32 4.04
C LEU A 80 14.69 -4.35 2.59
N GLN A 81 15.40 -5.06 1.71
CA GLN A 81 15.02 -5.21 0.31
C GLN A 81 13.64 -5.86 0.15
N LYS A 82 13.37 -6.99 0.81
CA LYS A 82 12.05 -7.64 0.76
C LYS A 82 10.93 -6.73 1.26
N ARG A 83 11.21 -5.92 2.29
CA ARG A 83 10.23 -4.94 2.77
C ARG A 83 10.01 -3.80 1.76
N LEU A 84 11.03 -3.37 1.02
CA LEU A 84 10.84 -2.39 -0.05
C LEU A 84 10.01 -2.97 -1.19
N GLU A 85 10.28 -4.21 -1.60
CA GLU A 85 9.50 -4.91 -2.64
C GLU A 85 8.02 -5.01 -2.25
N LEU A 86 7.72 -5.38 -0.99
CA LEU A 86 6.35 -5.41 -0.48
C LEU A 86 5.69 -4.03 -0.51
N ARG A 87 6.42 -2.98 -0.17
CA ARG A 87 5.90 -1.60 -0.19
C ARG A 87 5.61 -1.16 -1.63
N ASP A 88 6.50 -1.44 -2.56
CA ASP A 88 6.34 -1.05 -3.96
C ASP A 88 5.16 -1.81 -4.59
N SER A 89 4.97 -3.09 -4.25
CA SER A 89 3.79 -3.87 -4.63
C SER A 89 2.50 -3.23 -4.10
N LEU A 90 2.49 -2.87 -2.81
CA LEU A 90 1.37 -2.20 -2.16
C LEU A 90 1.02 -0.86 -2.85
N GLN A 91 2.02 -0.05 -3.20
CA GLN A 91 1.81 1.21 -3.92
C GLN A 91 1.23 0.99 -5.31
N ARG A 92 1.68 -0.04 -6.05
CA ARG A 92 1.11 -0.39 -7.35
C ARG A 92 -0.35 -0.84 -7.23
N SER A 93 -0.68 -1.67 -6.24
CA SER A 93 -2.08 -2.06 -5.99
C SER A 93 -2.98 -0.87 -5.69
N ARG A 94 -2.51 0.09 -4.88
CA ARG A 94 -3.22 1.35 -4.64
C ARG A 94 -3.43 2.16 -5.92
N GLN A 95 -2.40 2.30 -6.77
CA GLN A 95 -2.52 3.02 -8.04
C GLN A 95 -3.51 2.35 -9.00
N MET A 96 -3.50 1.02 -9.10
CA MET A 96 -4.47 0.29 -9.92
C MET A 96 -5.91 0.47 -9.42
N LEU A 97 -6.12 0.47 -8.11
CA LEU A 97 -7.43 0.71 -7.51
C LEU A 97 -7.92 2.13 -7.82
N MET A 98 -7.07 3.14 -7.62
CA MET A 98 -7.39 4.54 -7.94
C MET A 98 -7.70 4.73 -9.43
N HIS A 99 -6.87 4.16 -10.31
CA HIS A 99 -7.12 4.22 -11.74
C HIS A 99 -8.45 3.55 -12.12
N SER A 100 -8.74 2.39 -11.51
CA SER A 100 -10.02 1.71 -11.73
C SER A 100 -11.20 2.59 -11.31
N LEU A 101 -11.10 3.30 -10.17
CA LEU A 101 -12.11 4.26 -9.70
C LEU A 101 -12.28 5.47 -10.62
N GLU A 102 -11.18 5.99 -11.18
CA GLU A 102 -11.22 7.13 -12.13
C GLU A 102 -11.76 6.75 -13.51
N THR A 103 -11.57 5.49 -13.93
CA THR A 103 -12.06 4.98 -15.21
C THR A 103 -13.53 4.54 -15.18
N VAL A 104 -14.17 4.55 -14.01
CA VAL A 104 -15.60 4.23 -13.92
C VAL A 104 -16.38 5.38 -14.56
N PRO A 105 -17.25 5.11 -15.56
CA PRO A 105 -18.16 6.15 -16.05
C PRO A 105 -18.98 6.67 -14.86
N PRO A 106 -19.22 7.99 -14.77
CA PRO A 106 -20.04 8.53 -13.70
C PRO A 106 -21.38 7.77 -13.66
N PRO A 107 -22.00 7.63 -12.47
CA PRO A 107 -23.34 7.07 -12.35
C PRO A 107 -24.33 8.05 -12.98
N THR A 108 -24.34 8.16 -14.29
CA THR A 108 -25.38 8.83 -15.05
C THR A 108 -26.48 7.81 -15.26
N ASP A 109 -27.21 7.52 -14.19
CA ASP A 109 -28.55 7.00 -14.33
C ASP A 109 -29.49 7.77 -13.42
N ARG A 110 -30.41 8.48 -14.10
CA ARG A 110 -31.58 9.28 -13.67
C ARG A 110 -31.28 10.78 -13.52
N VAL A 111 -31.96 11.68 -14.23
CA VAL A 111 -33.41 11.71 -14.57
C VAL A 111 -33.63 12.22 -16.01
N GLN A 112 -34.72 11.68 -16.58
CA GLN A 112 -35.45 11.99 -17.82
C GLN A 112 -35.41 13.44 -18.32
#